data_AF-A0AAF0LB85-F1
#
_entry.id   AF-A0AAF0LB85-F1
#
_cell.length_a   1.000
_cell.length_b   1.000
_cell.length_c   1.000
_cell.angle_alpha   90.00
_cell.angle_beta   90.00
_cell.angle_gamma   90.00
#
_symmetry.space_group_name_H-M   'P 1'
#
loop_
_entity.id
_entity.type
_entity.pdbx_description
1 polymer ?
#
loop_
_entity_poly.entity_id
_entity_poly.type
_entity_poly.pdbx_seq_one_letter_code
_entity_poly.pdbx_strand_id
1 'polypeptide(L)'
;MDPEQLAAVARELYRRRPEDFVAERTARARDLRKRDRALSDGVKALRKPSPAAWVVDLLAAQGALDDAVDLGPALRAAQEQADPRAISRLRRERASLVASLTDAGADLARDAGHEPSDVVLEQVGATVEAAMADPRAGAAVRSGMLVRALEAVGFEPVDLDGAVAVPEAVPDIDGEGAEAEPEPEPEPEPEPEPESDAEPEPEPEPDAEPEPEPDAEPEPEPESTPPRRSRGGTGRPRRATGGHPADAPRSSRPTQGDDGDDHHHDHDRVRQEARVAEAAARDAARAADDDLERLEDALDDADRRRRDLEGRRHDLEEELAAVRRDLDDAERETQRLEDDRDAAEERADEARTALRRARAHRREVG
;
A
#
# COMPACT_ATOMS: atom_id res chain seq x y z
N MET A 1 -6.92 18.08 -18.87
CA MET A 1 -6.73 17.84 -17.42
C MET A 1 -5.23 17.68 -17.24
N ASP A 2 -4.66 18.36 -16.24
CA ASP A 2 -3.22 18.31 -15.98
C ASP A 2 -2.86 16.94 -15.38
N PRO A 3 -2.06 16.10 -16.06
CA PRO A 3 -1.71 14.77 -15.58
C PRO A 3 -1.06 14.78 -14.20
N GLU A 4 -0.26 15.79 -13.88
CA GLU A 4 0.41 15.91 -12.58
C GLU A 4 -0.57 16.16 -11.43
N GLN A 5 -1.62 16.94 -11.69
CA GLN A 5 -2.67 17.16 -10.69
C GLN A 5 -3.49 15.89 -10.43
N LEU A 6 -3.78 15.11 -11.47
CA LEU A 6 -4.44 13.82 -11.31
C LEU A 6 -3.53 12.82 -10.58
N ALA A 7 -2.25 12.78 -10.92
CA ALA A 7 -1.26 11.91 -10.28
C ALA A 7 -1.10 12.22 -8.80
N ALA A 8 -1.08 13.50 -8.41
CA ALA A 8 -1.06 13.89 -6.99
C ALA A 8 -2.27 13.34 -6.22
N VAL A 9 -3.48 13.44 -6.80
CA VAL A 9 -4.68 12.89 -6.18
C VAL A 9 -4.66 11.35 -6.18
N ALA A 10 -4.17 10.72 -7.25
CA ALA A 10 -4.02 9.28 -7.32
C ALA A 10 -3.08 8.76 -6.22
N ARG A 11 -1.86 9.28 -6.08
CA ARG A 11 -0.92 8.86 -5.02
C ARG A 11 -1.53 8.91 -3.61
N GLU A 12 -2.39 9.88 -3.31
CA GLU A 12 -3.10 9.92 -2.03
C GLU A 12 -4.18 8.83 -1.89
N LEU A 13 -4.93 8.55 -2.97
CA LEU A 13 -5.98 7.54 -2.99
C LEU A 13 -5.43 6.12 -2.94
N TYR A 14 -4.32 5.86 -3.64
CA TYR A 14 -3.69 4.54 -3.71
C TYR A 14 -2.93 4.17 -2.41
N ARG A 15 -2.78 5.12 -1.47
CA ARG A 15 -2.35 4.81 -0.08
C ARG A 15 -3.49 4.39 0.84
N ARG A 16 -4.74 4.56 0.41
CA ARG A 16 -5.92 4.12 1.19
C ARG A 16 -6.13 2.63 1.03
N ARG A 17 -6.73 1.99 2.02
CA ARG A 17 -7.05 0.57 1.98
C ARG A 17 -7.86 0.25 0.72
N PRO A 18 -7.62 -0.89 0.03
CA PRO A 18 -8.34 -1.23 -1.18
C PRO A 18 -9.86 -1.27 -0.99
N GLU A 19 -10.34 -1.63 0.20
CA GLU A 19 -11.77 -1.67 0.56
C GLU A 19 -12.38 -0.26 0.59
N ASP A 20 -11.63 0.74 1.05
CA ASP A 20 -12.08 2.12 1.19
C ASP A 20 -11.92 2.94 -0.10
N PHE A 21 -11.07 2.47 -1.02
CA PHE A 21 -10.69 3.18 -2.23
C PHE A 21 -11.89 3.77 -3.00
N VAL A 22 -12.94 2.98 -3.23
CA VAL A 22 -14.09 3.42 -4.03
C VAL A 22 -14.86 4.54 -3.33
N ALA A 23 -15.00 4.45 -2.01
CA ALA A 23 -15.69 5.46 -1.20
C ALA A 23 -14.89 6.77 -1.20
N GLU A 24 -13.59 6.68 -0.93
CA GLU A 24 -12.65 7.81 -0.92
C GLU A 24 -12.55 8.49 -2.29
N ARG A 25 -12.39 7.71 -3.37
CA ARG A 25 -12.38 8.20 -4.76
C ARG A 25 -13.67 8.95 -5.09
N THR A 26 -14.82 8.41 -4.69
CA THR A 26 -16.14 9.02 -4.95
C THR A 26 -16.33 10.31 -4.16
N ALA A 27 -15.88 10.34 -2.90
CA ALA A 27 -15.90 11.55 -2.07
C ALA A 27 -15.00 12.63 -2.68
N ARG A 28 -13.75 12.29 -3.01
CA ARG A 28 -12.78 13.19 -3.62
C ARG A 28 -13.29 13.78 -4.94
N ALA A 29 -13.85 12.94 -5.82
CA ALA A 29 -14.42 13.42 -7.07
C ALA A 29 -15.63 14.35 -6.86
N ARG A 30 -16.48 14.07 -5.86
CA ARG A 30 -17.61 14.94 -5.51
C ARG A 30 -17.14 16.33 -5.07
N ASP A 31 -16.08 16.38 -4.25
CA ASP A 31 -15.52 17.63 -3.73
C ASP A 31 -14.89 18.48 -4.84
N LEU A 32 -14.24 17.81 -5.80
CA LEU A 32 -13.63 18.45 -6.96
C LEU A 32 -14.66 18.92 -8.00
N ARG A 33 -15.81 18.26 -8.12
CA ARG A 33 -16.81 18.48 -9.19
C ARG A 33 -17.19 19.94 -9.44
N LYS A 34 -17.24 20.78 -8.39
CA LYS A 34 -17.61 22.21 -8.50
C LYS A 34 -16.42 23.12 -8.81
N ARG A 35 -15.20 22.69 -8.51
CA ARG A 35 -13.96 23.48 -8.64
C ARG A 35 -13.22 23.14 -9.92
N ASP A 36 -13.09 21.85 -10.20
CA ASP A 36 -12.46 21.32 -11.39
C ASP A 36 -13.21 20.06 -11.84
N ARG A 37 -14.05 20.23 -12.86
CA ARG A 37 -14.84 19.13 -13.40
C ARG A 37 -13.98 18.10 -14.13
N ALA A 38 -12.93 18.54 -14.83
CA ALA A 38 -12.08 17.66 -15.61
C ALA A 38 -11.25 16.76 -14.68
N LEU A 39 -10.67 17.33 -13.61
CA LEU A 39 -9.99 16.56 -12.57
C LEU A 39 -10.95 15.64 -11.82
N SER A 40 -12.17 16.09 -11.47
CA SER A 40 -13.20 15.24 -10.89
C SER A 40 -13.49 14.00 -11.74
N ASP A 41 -13.64 14.19 -13.06
CA ASP A 41 -13.98 13.10 -13.97
C ASP A 41 -12.77 12.14 -14.16
N GLY A 42 -11.54 12.67 -14.19
CA GLY A 42 -10.32 11.85 -14.12
C GLY A 42 -10.23 11.01 -12.84
N VAL A 43 -10.48 11.62 -11.67
CA VAL A 43 -10.48 10.90 -10.38
C VAL A 43 -11.53 9.77 -10.36
N LYS A 44 -12.70 9.96 -10.96
CA LYS A 44 -13.72 8.89 -11.06
C LYS A 44 -13.28 7.73 -11.95
N ALA A 45 -12.45 8.00 -12.95
CA ALA A 45 -11.96 7.00 -13.88
C ALA A 45 -10.86 6.11 -13.28
N LEU A 46 -10.19 6.55 -12.20
CA LEU A 46 -9.18 5.76 -11.48
C LEU A 46 -9.73 4.39 -11.08
N ARG A 47 -9.01 3.33 -11.47
CA ARG A 47 -9.35 1.94 -11.19
C ARG A 47 -8.91 1.56 -9.78
N LYS A 48 -9.62 0.63 -9.13
CA LYS A 48 -9.21 0.13 -7.82
C LYS A 48 -7.91 -0.68 -7.96
N PRO A 49 -6.89 -0.45 -7.11
CA PRO A 49 -5.67 -1.25 -7.14
C PRO A 49 -5.93 -2.69 -6.69
N SER A 50 -5.16 -3.63 -7.23
CA SER A 50 -5.07 -4.98 -6.67
C SER A 50 -4.39 -4.94 -5.28
N PRO A 51 -4.61 -5.94 -4.40
CA PRO A 51 -3.95 -5.97 -3.10
C PRO A 51 -2.42 -5.90 -3.18
N ALA A 52 -1.80 -6.63 -4.11
CA ALA A 52 -0.35 -6.59 -4.31
C ALA A 52 0.14 -5.22 -4.81
N ALA A 53 -0.56 -4.61 -5.77
CA ALA A 53 -0.24 -3.26 -6.26
C ALA A 53 -0.31 -2.22 -5.14
N TRP A 54 -1.34 -2.30 -4.28
CA TRP A 54 -1.49 -1.44 -3.12
C TRP A 54 -0.32 -1.56 -2.13
N VAL A 55 0.13 -2.79 -1.83
CA VAL A 55 1.31 -2.98 -0.96
C VAL A 55 2.57 -2.35 -1.57
N VAL A 56 2.76 -2.50 -2.88
CA VAL A 56 3.88 -1.86 -3.60
C VAL A 56 3.76 -0.34 -3.57
N ASP A 57 2.57 0.23 -3.74
CA ASP A 57 2.35 1.67 -3.65
C ASP A 57 2.61 2.23 -2.24
N LEU A 58 2.35 1.45 -1.19
CA LEU A 58 2.74 1.79 0.18
C LEU A 58 4.26 1.83 0.34
N LEU A 59 4.98 0.86 -0.21
CA LEU A 59 6.46 0.84 -0.22
C LEU A 59 7.02 2.04 -0.99
N ALA A 60 6.43 2.36 -2.17
CA ALA A 60 6.81 3.51 -2.97
C ALA A 60 6.59 4.83 -2.21
N ALA A 61 5.49 4.94 -1.44
CA ALA A 61 5.21 6.11 -0.64
C ALA A 61 6.24 6.39 0.46
N GLN A 62 6.98 5.37 0.90
CA GLN A 62 8.08 5.48 1.88
C GLN A 62 9.46 5.64 1.22
N GLY A 63 9.55 5.61 -0.12
CA GLY A 63 10.83 5.59 -0.84
C GLY A 63 11.60 4.27 -0.69
N ALA A 64 10.97 3.20 -0.19
CA ALA A 64 11.66 1.95 0.10
C ALA A 64 12.15 1.22 -1.16
N LEU A 65 11.61 1.55 -2.33
CA LEU A 65 11.88 0.85 -3.59
C LEU A 65 13.08 1.42 -4.36
N ASP A 66 13.65 2.54 -3.92
CA ASP A 66 14.73 3.21 -4.65
C ASP A 66 15.97 2.32 -4.77
N ASP A 67 16.42 1.70 -3.67
CA ASP A 67 17.55 0.78 -3.65
C ASP A 67 17.35 -0.42 -4.60
N ALA A 68 16.10 -0.90 -4.72
CA ALA A 68 15.77 -2.01 -5.60
C ALA A 68 15.88 -1.60 -7.07
N VAL A 69 15.29 -0.48 -7.43
CA VAL A 69 15.33 0.01 -8.82
C VAL A 69 16.76 0.40 -9.21
N ASP A 70 17.53 0.96 -8.30
CA ASP A 70 18.93 1.38 -8.52
C ASP A 70 19.90 0.18 -8.61
N LEU A 71 19.53 -1.01 -8.11
CA LEU A 71 20.27 -2.26 -8.34
C LEU A 71 20.13 -2.77 -9.79
N GLY A 72 19.04 -2.42 -10.47
CA GLY A 72 18.72 -2.89 -11.83
C GLY A 72 19.82 -2.67 -12.86
N PRO A 73 20.39 -1.46 -13.01
CA PRO A 73 21.52 -1.20 -13.91
C PRO A 73 22.73 -2.10 -13.67
N ALA A 74 23.08 -2.36 -12.40
CA ALA A 74 24.20 -3.23 -12.06
C ALA A 74 23.93 -4.69 -12.44
N LEU A 75 22.69 -5.17 -12.26
CA LEU A 75 22.26 -6.49 -12.70
C LEU A 75 22.39 -6.66 -14.22
N ARG A 76 21.89 -5.68 -14.99
CA ARG A 76 21.99 -5.69 -16.46
C ARG A 76 23.44 -5.63 -16.94
N ALA A 77 24.24 -4.72 -16.38
CA ALA A 77 25.67 -4.60 -16.73
C ALA A 77 26.46 -5.90 -16.44
N ALA A 78 26.19 -6.57 -15.31
CA ALA A 78 26.84 -7.84 -14.98
C ALA A 78 26.43 -8.98 -15.92
N GLN A 79 25.18 -8.99 -16.39
CA GLN A 79 24.70 -9.94 -17.39
C GLN A 79 25.35 -9.70 -18.76
N GLU A 80 25.42 -8.44 -19.20
CA GLU A 80 26.08 -8.05 -20.45
C GLU A 80 27.56 -8.42 -20.48
N GLN A 81 28.26 -8.28 -19.35
CA GLN A 81 29.68 -8.61 -19.21
C GLN A 81 29.95 -10.10 -18.91
N ALA A 82 28.90 -10.88 -18.64
CA ALA A 82 28.98 -12.30 -18.29
C ALA A 82 29.95 -12.64 -17.14
N ASP A 83 30.10 -11.75 -16.14
CA ASP A 83 30.96 -11.98 -14.96
C ASP A 83 30.28 -12.94 -13.96
N PRO A 84 30.77 -14.19 -13.80
CA PRO A 84 30.10 -15.18 -12.94
C PRO A 84 30.11 -14.81 -11.45
N ARG A 85 31.14 -14.09 -10.99
CA ARG A 85 31.27 -13.68 -9.58
C ARG A 85 30.34 -12.51 -9.29
N ALA A 86 30.33 -11.51 -10.16
CA ALA A 86 29.40 -10.38 -10.04
C ALA A 86 27.94 -10.84 -10.14
N ILE A 87 27.61 -11.72 -11.09
CA ILE A 87 26.27 -12.30 -11.24
C ILE A 87 25.85 -13.03 -9.95
N SER A 88 26.74 -13.84 -9.38
CA SER A 88 26.43 -14.60 -8.15
C SER A 88 26.23 -13.68 -6.95
N ARG A 89 27.03 -12.60 -6.83
CA ARG A 89 26.89 -11.59 -5.77
C ARG A 89 25.56 -10.84 -5.90
N LEU A 90 25.28 -10.29 -7.07
CA LEU A 90 24.09 -9.48 -7.34
C LEU A 90 22.80 -10.30 -7.25
N ARG A 91 22.82 -11.60 -7.59
CA ARG A 91 21.66 -12.50 -7.36
C ARG A 91 21.31 -12.64 -5.88
N ARG A 92 22.32 -12.73 -4.99
CA ARG A 92 22.09 -12.81 -3.54
C ARG A 92 21.59 -11.47 -2.98
N GLU A 93 22.18 -10.37 -3.45
CA GLU A 93 21.78 -9.01 -3.10
C GLU A 93 20.32 -8.76 -3.51
N ARG A 94 19.94 -9.13 -4.73
CA ARG A 94 18.55 -9.12 -5.21
C ARG A 94 17.63 -9.92 -4.28
N ALA A 95 17.94 -11.18 -4.02
CA ALA A 95 17.09 -12.03 -3.21
C ALA A 95 16.91 -11.49 -1.78
N SER A 96 17.98 -10.93 -1.18
CA SER A 96 17.92 -10.30 0.13
C SER A 96 17.02 -9.05 0.12
N LEU A 97 17.15 -8.22 -0.91
CA LEU A 97 16.38 -6.98 -1.02
C LEU A 97 14.90 -7.26 -1.27
N VAL A 98 14.58 -8.19 -2.17
CA VAL A 98 13.21 -8.65 -2.41
C VAL A 98 12.58 -9.16 -1.12
N ALA A 99 13.27 -10.04 -0.38
CA ALA A 99 12.76 -10.55 0.89
C ALA A 99 12.49 -9.41 1.89
N SER A 100 13.44 -8.49 2.07
CA SER A 100 13.28 -7.36 2.99
C SER A 100 12.13 -6.42 2.62
N LEU A 101 11.89 -6.21 1.31
CA LEU A 101 10.80 -5.36 0.82
C LEU A 101 9.45 -6.05 0.95
N THR A 102 9.39 -7.36 0.72
CA THR A 102 8.17 -8.14 0.96
C THR A 102 7.80 -8.11 2.44
N ASP A 103 8.76 -8.27 3.35
CA ASP A 103 8.53 -8.17 4.81
C ASP A 103 8.07 -6.76 5.22
N ALA A 104 8.76 -5.72 4.74
CA ALA A 104 8.38 -4.33 4.98
C ALA A 104 6.98 -4.00 4.42
N GLY A 105 6.65 -4.53 3.24
CA GLY A 105 5.33 -4.40 2.64
C GLY A 105 4.24 -5.08 3.47
N ALA A 106 4.54 -6.27 4.01
CA ALA A 106 3.64 -6.97 4.92
C ALA A 106 3.36 -6.17 6.19
N ASP A 107 4.40 -5.57 6.78
CA ASP A 107 4.27 -4.73 7.97
C ASP A 107 3.46 -3.46 7.68
N LEU A 108 3.74 -2.76 6.57
CA LEU A 108 2.96 -1.59 6.15
C LEU A 108 1.48 -1.91 5.93
N ALA A 109 1.19 -3.05 5.31
CA ALA A 109 -0.19 -3.51 5.11
C ALA A 109 -0.88 -3.79 6.45
N ARG A 110 -0.18 -4.47 7.38
CA ARG A 110 -0.69 -4.80 8.71
C ARG A 110 -0.92 -3.57 9.58
N ASP A 111 -0.03 -2.59 9.54
CA ASP A 111 -0.20 -1.29 10.20
C ASP A 111 -1.38 -0.52 9.61
N ALA A 112 -1.56 -0.65 8.30
CA ALA A 112 -2.75 -0.20 7.61
C ALA A 112 -3.96 -1.13 7.84
N GLY A 113 -3.90 -2.10 8.75
CA GLY A 113 -5.00 -2.98 9.21
C GLY A 113 -5.54 -3.96 8.17
N HIS A 114 -4.71 -4.37 7.21
CA HIS A 114 -5.00 -5.42 6.25
C HIS A 114 -3.88 -6.48 6.31
N GLU A 115 -4.21 -7.72 6.63
CA GLU A 115 -3.22 -8.81 6.65
C GLU A 115 -3.09 -9.38 5.22
N PRO A 116 -1.94 -9.20 4.53
CA PRO A 116 -1.76 -9.74 3.19
C PRO A 116 -1.59 -11.27 3.24
N SER A 117 -2.10 -11.95 2.22
CA SER A 117 -1.88 -13.40 2.06
C SER A 117 -0.51 -13.69 1.46
N ASP A 118 -0.02 -14.92 1.62
CA ASP A 118 1.24 -15.38 1.02
C ASP A 118 1.27 -15.17 -0.50
N VAL A 119 0.15 -15.38 -1.19
CA VAL A 119 0.02 -15.14 -2.64
C VAL A 119 0.20 -13.66 -2.98
N VAL A 120 -0.33 -12.75 -2.15
CA VAL A 120 -0.13 -11.31 -2.34
C VAL A 120 1.34 -10.95 -2.14
N LEU A 121 1.99 -11.53 -1.12
CA LEU A 121 3.41 -11.29 -0.84
C LEU A 121 4.33 -11.85 -1.94
N GLU A 122 3.98 -12.98 -2.54
CA GLU A 122 4.66 -13.51 -3.73
C GLU A 122 4.55 -12.56 -4.92
N GLN A 123 3.35 -12.02 -5.19
CA GLN A 123 3.13 -11.04 -6.26
C GLN A 123 3.87 -9.71 -6.00
N VAL A 124 3.97 -9.27 -4.75
CA VAL A 124 4.78 -8.11 -4.35
C VAL A 124 6.24 -8.36 -4.70
N GLY A 125 6.78 -9.52 -4.32
CA GLY A 125 8.16 -9.90 -4.65
C GLY A 125 8.41 -9.94 -6.16
N ALA A 126 7.50 -10.55 -6.94
CA ALA A 126 7.58 -10.60 -8.40
C ALA A 126 7.55 -9.20 -9.04
N THR A 127 6.72 -8.29 -8.51
CA THR A 127 6.64 -6.89 -8.96
C THR A 127 7.94 -6.15 -8.69
N VAL A 128 8.54 -6.36 -7.52
CA VAL A 128 9.85 -5.79 -7.18
C VAL A 128 10.94 -6.33 -8.10
N GLU A 129 10.96 -7.64 -8.39
CA GLU A 129 11.90 -8.21 -9.35
C GLU A 129 11.72 -7.63 -10.76
N ALA A 130 10.48 -7.44 -11.21
CA ALA A 130 10.17 -6.79 -12.48
C ALA A 130 10.71 -5.36 -12.55
N ALA A 131 10.61 -4.60 -11.45
CA ALA A 131 11.13 -3.25 -11.31
C ALA A 131 12.67 -3.20 -11.48
N MET A 132 13.39 -4.22 -11.02
CA MET A 132 14.83 -4.31 -11.20
C MET A 132 15.20 -4.70 -12.63
N ALA A 133 14.39 -5.57 -13.26
CA ALA A 133 14.66 -6.11 -14.59
C ALA A 133 14.45 -5.05 -15.70
N ASP A 134 13.33 -4.32 -15.66
CA ASP A 134 12.94 -3.34 -16.68
C ASP A 134 12.92 -1.91 -16.08
N PRO A 135 13.70 -0.95 -16.62
CA PRO A 135 13.68 0.45 -16.18
C PRO A 135 12.28 1.09 -16.16
N ARG A 136 11.41 0.73 -17.11
CA ARG A 136 10.05 1.28 -17.21
C ARG A 136 9.16 0.73 -16.11
N ALA A 137 9.33 -0.56 -15.76
CA ALA A 137 8.70 -1.14 -14.58
C ALA A 137 9.19 -0.47 -13.28
N GLY A 138 10.48 -0.15 -13.21
CA GLY A 138 11.05 0.64 -12.11
C GLY A 138 10.43 2.03 -11.97
N ALA A 139 10.19 2.73 -13.08
CA ALA A 139 9.48 4.02 -13.08
C ALA A 139 8.01 3.86 -12.67
N ALA A 140 7.31 2.86 -13.20
CA ALA A 140 5.93 2.54 -12.87
C ALA A 140 5.76 2.26 -11.37
N VAL A 141 6.63 1.45 -10.79
CA VAL A 141 6.62 1.09 -9.37
C VAL A 141 6.93 2.30 -8.48
N ARG A 142 7.95 3.11 -8.82
CA ARG A 142 8.27 4.34 -8.07
C ARG A 142 7.17 5.42 -8.14
N SER A 143 6.27 5.34 -9.13
CA SER A 143 5.18 6.30 -9.26
C SER A 143 4.21 6.28 -8.08
N GLY A 144 4.08 5.13 -7.39
CA GLY A 144 3.12 4.90 -6.30
C GLY A 144 1.67 4.95 -6.77
N MET A 145 1.41 4.55 -8.02
CA MET A 145 0.10 4.58 -8.68
C MET A 145 -0.18 3.26 -9.43
N LEU A 146 0.30 2.12 -8.94
CA LEU A 146 0.06 0.83 -9.56
C LEU A 146 -1.39 0.38 -9.37
N VAL A 147 -1.99 -0.07 -10.46
CA VAL A 147 -3.34 -0.65 -10.49
C VAL A 147 -3.28 -2.17 -10.35
N ARG A 148 -2.24 -2.81 -10.86
CA ARG A 148 -2.01 -4.26 -10.79
C ARG A 148 -0.54 -4.57 -10.52
N ALA A 149 -0.29 -5.79 -10.06
CA ALA A 149 1.06 -6.32 -9.93
C ALA A 149 1.73 -6.44 -11.30
N LEU A 150 3.06 -6.40 -11.30
CA LEU A 150 3.90 -6.60 -12.48
C LEU A 150 4.61 -7.95 -12.36
N GLU A 151 4.87 -8.56 -13.50
CA GLU A 151 5.63 -9.81 -13.59
C GLU A 151 6.62 -9.67 -14.74
N ALA A 152 7.85 -10.14 -14.52
CA ALA A 152 8.85 -10.24 -15.57
C ALA A 152 8.88 -11.68 -16.08
N VAL A 153 8.43 -11.88 -17.32
CA VAL A 153 8.42 -13.19 -17.97
C VAL A 153 9.59 -13.29 -18.94
N GLY A 154 10.60 -14.08 -18.57
CA GLY A 154 11.76 -14.32 -19.42
C GLY A 154 12.60 -13.07 -19.64
N PHE A 155 12.79 -12.71 -20.92
CA PHE A 155 13.58 -11.54 -21.35
C PHE A 155 12.72 -10.48 -22.04
N GLU A 156 11.40 -10.67 -22.03
CA GLU A 156 10.49 -9.73 -22.66
C GLU A 156 10.34 -8.47 -21.79
N PRO A 157 10.11 -7.30 -22.42
CA PRO A 157 9.82 -6.10 -21.67
C PRO A 157 8.55 -6.29 -20.84
N VAL A 158 8.50 -5.69 -19.65
CA VAL A 158 7.36 -5.84 -18.74
C VAL A 158 6.13 -5.17 -19.36
N ASP A 159 5.00 -5.87 -19.39
CA ASP A 159 3.73 -5.29 -19.84
C ASP A 159 3.19 -4.30 -18.79
N LEU A 160 3.15 -3.02 -19.18
CA LEU A 160 2.66 -1.91 -18.38
C LEU A 160 1.27 -1.43 -18.79
N ASP A 161 0.62 -2.06 -19.78
CA ASP A 161 -0.71 -1.63 -20.20
C ASP A 161 -1.72 -1.76 -19.06
N GLY A 162 -2.42 -0.66 -18.81
CA GLY A 162 -3.32 -0.49 -17.68
C GLY A 162 -2.71 -0.73 -16.29
N ALA A 163 -1.38 -0.79 -16.17
CA ALA A 163 -0.69 -1.09 -14.92
C ALA A 163 -0.52 0.14 -14.03
N VAL A 164 -0.43 1.34 -14.62
CA VAL A 164 -0.29 2.62 -13.91
C VAL A 164 -1.56 3.43 -14.10
N ALA A 165 -2.03 4.07 -13.03
CA ALA A 165 -3.30 4.80 -13.03
C ALA A 165 -3.29 6.08 -13.88
N VAL A 166 -2.12 6.72 -13.95
CA VAL A 166 -1.87 7.97 -14.70
C VAL A 166 -0.50 7.84 -15.40
N PRO A 167 -0.41 7.05 -16.48
CA PRO A 167 0.87 6.78 -17.15
C PRO A 167 1.52 8.06 -17.69
N GLU A 168 0.72 9.05 -18.12
CA GLU A 168 1.21 10.31 -18.70
C GLU A 168 1.95 11.20 -17.69
N ALA A 169 1.86 10.88 -16.39
CA ALA A 169 2.57 11.58 -15.32
C ALA A 169 3.83 10.81 -14.84
N VAL A 170 4.18 9.71 -15.51
CA VAL A 170 5.38 8.92 -15.20
C VAL A 170 6.39 9.09 -16.32
N PRO A 171 7.52 9.77 -16.07
CA PRO A 171 8.57 9.92 -17.07
C PRO A 171 9.09 8.57 -17.55
N ASP A 172 9.41 8.49 -18.84
CA ASP A 172 10.09 7.36 -19.49
C ASP A 172 9.35 6.01 -19.43
N ILE A 173 8.06 5.99 -19.07
CA ILE A 173 7.26 4.75 -19.01
C ILE A 173 6.90 4.20 -20.39
N ASP A 174 6.70 5.08 -21.37
CA ASP A 174 6.25 4.74 -22.73
C ASP A 174 7.40 4.40 -23.69
N GLY A 175 8.66 4.63 -23.28
CA GLY A 175 9.83 4.30 -24.07
C GLY A 175 9.93 5.08 -25.38
N GLU A 176 10.36 6.35 -25.32
CA GLU A 176 10.73 7.13 -26.51
C GLU A 176 11.95 6.48 -27.20
N GLY A 177 11.66 5.57 -28.13
CA GLY A 177 12.61 4.67 -28.78
C GLY A 177 11.93 3.58 -29.61
N ALA A 178 10.62 3.41 -29.49
CA ALA A 178 9.79 2.67 -30.43
C ALA A 178 8.49 3.45 -30.67
N GLU A 179 8.51 4.40 -31.61
CA GLU A 179 7.30 4.68 -32.40
C GLU A 179 6.98 3.39 -33.16
N ALA A 180 6.26 2.47 -32.50
CA ALA A 180 5.46 1.50 -33.21
C ALA A 180 4.30 2.29 -33.82
N GLU A 181 4.32 2.43 -35.14
CA GLU A 181 3.13 2.78 -35.91
C GLU A 181 1.94 1.96 -35.38
N PRO A 182 0.74 2.55 -35.21
CA PRO A 182 -0.40 1.80 -34.70
C PRO A 182 -0.67 0.63 -35.66
N GLU A 183 -0.51 -0.60 -35.15
CA GLU A 183 -0.95 -1.79 -35.87
C GLU A 183 -2.46 -1.65 -36.14
N PRO A 184 -2.93 -1.95 -37.37
CA PRO A 184 -4.34 -1.81 -37.70
C PRO A 184 -5.18 -2.71 -36.80
N GLU A 185 -6.23 -2.13 -36.19
CA GLU A 185 -7.22 -2.86 -35.40
C GLU A 185 -7.69 -4.12 -36.17
N PRO A 186 -7.69 -5.32 -35.56
CA PRO A 186 -8.21 -6.50 -36.21
C PRO A 186 -9.70 -6.32 -36.51
N GLU A 187 -10.08 -6.54 -37.76
CA GLU A 187 -11.48 -6.57 -38.20
C GLU A 187 -12.27 -7.55 -37.31
N PRO A 188 -13.51 -7.21 -36.92
CA PRO A 188 -14.32 -8.05 -36.05
C PRO A 188 -14.56 -9.42 -36.71
N GLU A 189 -14.22 -10.48 -35.98
CA GLU A 189 -14.56 -11.85 -36.37
C GLU A 189 -16.09 -12.00 -36.54
N PRO A 190 -16.56 -12.77 -37.54
CA PRO A 190 -17.99 -12.96 -37.77
C PRO A 190 -18.64 -13.69 -36.59
N GLU A 191 -19.78 -13.15 -36.12
CA GLU A 191 -20.63 -13.76 -35.11
C GLU A 191 -21.00 -15.20 -35.51
N PRO A 192 -20.97 -16.18 -34.58
CA PRO A 192 -21.44 -17.53 -34.87
C PRO A 192 -22.93 -17.51 -35.18
N GLU A 193 -23.30 -18.10 -36.32
CA GLU A 193 -24.69 -18.32 -36.73
C GLU A 193 -25.43 -19.16 -35.66
N PRO A 194 -26.71 -18.87 -35.39
CA PRO A 194 -27.50 -19.67 -34.46
C PRO A 194 -27.81 -21.04 -35.08
N GLU A 195 -27.20 -22.11 -34.54
CA GLU A 195 -27.67 -23.48 -34.79
C GLU A 195 -29.03 -23.68 -34.09
N SER A 196 -30.07 -23.64 -34.91
CA SER A 196 -31.40 -24.18 -34.63
C SER A 196 -31.41 -25.71 -34.83
N ASP A 197 -32.26 -26.38 -34.03
CA ASP A 197 -32.69 -27.78 -34.06
C ASP A 197 -31.91 -28.81 -33.22
N ALA A 198 -32.28 -28.88 -31.94
CA ALA A 198 -32.31 -30.13 -31.17
C ALA A 198 -33.74 -30.33 -30.65
N GLU A 199 -34.30 -31.51 -30.93
CA GLU A 199 -35.68 -31.94 -30.72
C GLU A 199 -36.19 -31.77 -29.27
N PRO A 200 -37.51 -31.60 -29.07
CA PRO A 200 -38.10 -31.48 -27.73
C PRO A 200 -38.03 -32.81 -26.96
N GLU A 201 -37.47 -32.76 -25.74
CA GLU A 201 -37.58 -33.84 -24.76
C GLU A 201 -39.06 -34.08 -24.37
N PRO A 202 -39.49 -35.34 -24.17
CA PRO A 202 -40.88 -35.67 -23.84
C PRO A 202 -41.28 -35.20 -22.44
N GLU A 203 -42.52 -34.69 -22.32
CA GLU A 203 -43.15 -34.25 -21.07
C GLU A 203 -43.22 -35.39 -20.04
N PRO A 204 -42.92 -35.14 -18.74
CA PRO A 204 -43.18 -36.11 -17.69
C PRO A 204 -44.68 -36.27 -17.44
N GLU A 205 -45.15 -37.53 -17.43
CA GLU A 205 -46.52 -37.91 -17.07
C GLU A 205 -46.87 -37.50 -15.63
N PRO A 206 -48.16 -37.17 -15.36
CA PRO A 206 -48.62 -36.78 -14.03
C PRO A 206 -48.70 -38.01 -13.11
N ASP A 207 -47.79 -38.06 -12.13
CA ASP A 207 -47.85 -39.04 -11.04
C ASP A 207 -48.81 -38.60 -9.94
N ALA A 208 -49.41 -39.60 -9.30
CA ALA A 208 -50.72 -39.59 -8.68
C ALA A 208 -50.85 -38.76 -7.38
N GLU A 209 -52.08 -38.30 -7.13
CA GLU A 209 -52.55 -37.80 -5.83
C GLU A 209 -52.37 -38.88 -4.74
N PRO A 210 -51.69 -38.61 -3.62
CA PRO A 210 -51.82 -39.44 -2.43
C PRO A 210 -53.07 -39.05 -1.62
N GLU A 211 -53.84 -40.09 -1.28
CA GLU A 211 -55.08 -40.10 -0.51
C GLU A 211 -54.95 -39.51 0.92
N PRO A 212 -56.05 -39.04 1.53
CA PRO A 212 -56.06 -38.49 2.89
C PRO A 212 -56.30 -39.57 3.96
N GLU A 213 -55.49 -39.58 5.02
CA GLU A 213 -55.77 -40.29 6.28
C GLU A 213 -55.15 -39.52 7.47
N PRO A 214 -55.56 -39.76 8.74
CA PRO A 214 -56.80 -39.29 9.36
C PRO A 214 -56.54 -38.50 10.67
N ASP A 215 -57.65 -38.09 11.28
CA ASP A 215 -57.85 -37.29 12.50
C ASP A 215 -57.16 -37.77 13.80
N ALA A 216 -56.93 -36.78 14.68
CA ALA A 216 -56.91 -36.77 16.16
C ALA A 216 -56.06 -37.76 16.99
N GLU A 217 -55.29 -37.25 17.97
CA GLU A 217 -55.72 -37.12 19.39
C GLU A 217 -54.63 -36.47 20.29
N PRO A 218 -54.98 -35.99 21.52
CA PRO A 218 -54.39 -34.79 22.13
C PRO A 218 -53.56 -35.00 23.43
N GLU A 219 -52.92 -33.89 23.86
CA GLU A 219 -52.62 -33.43 25.24
C GLU A 219 -51.54 -34.17 26.09
N PRO A 220 -50.77 -33.47 27.00
CA PRO A 220 -51.33 -32.69 28.12
C PRO A 220 -50.66 -31.33 28.49
N GLU A 221 -51.49 -30.44 29.07
CA GLU A 221 -51.12 -29.31 29.96
C GLU A 221 -50.75 -29.83 31.39
N PRO A 222 -50.61 -29.03 32.48
CA PRO A 222 -50.25 -27.61 32.71
C PRO A 222 -49.16 -27.47 33.84
N GLU A 223 -48.76 -26.24 34.20
CA GLU A 223 -48.56 -25.72 35.60
C GLU A 223 -47.84 -24.35 35.58
N SER A 224 -48.44 -23.21 35.95
CA SER A 224 -48.86 -22.70 37.28
C SER A 224 -47.87 -21.69 37.93
N THR A 225 -48.27 -20.41 37.88
CA THR A 225 -48.03 -19.16 38.70
C THR A 225 -47.59 -19.30 40.20
N PRO A 226 -47.28 -18.24 41.05
CA PRO A 226 -47.45 -16.73 41.01
C PRO A 226 -46.31 -15.88 41.75
N PRO A 227 -46.49 -14.69 42.41
CA PRO A 227 -46.88 -13.32 41.93
C PRO A 227 -46.07 -12.06 42.46
N ARG A 228 -46.42 -10.87 41.91
CA ARG A 228 -46.46 -9.47 42.50
C ARG A 228 -45.11 -8.70 42.69
N ARG A 229 -44.91 -7.38 42.48
CA ARG A 229 -45.67 -6.08 42.45
C ARG A 229 -44.91 -5.09 41.52
N SER A 230 -45.55 -4.15 40.80
CA SER A 230 -45.56 -2.69 41.10
C SER A 230 -46.26 -1.95 39.93
N ARG A 231 -47.44 -1.33 40.11
CA ARG A 231 -47.65 0.15 40.14
C ARG A 231 -46.61 0.91 39.28
N GLY A 232 -46.93 1.41 38.09
CA GLY A 232 -47.83 2.55 37.82
C GLY A 232 -46.94 3.80 37.67
N GLY A 233 -46.97 4.62 36.64
CA GLY A 233 -47.77 4.72 35.43
C GLY A 233 -47.28 5.93 34.63
N THR A 234 -47.79 6.03 33.40
CA THR A 234 -48.04 7.25 32.60
C THR A 234 -46.79 8.06 32.19
N GLY A 235 -46.43 8.17 30.91
CA GLY A 235 -47.25 8.62 29.77
C GLY A 235 -47.14 10.16 29.69
N ARG A 236 -46.94 10.85 28.55
CA ARG A 236 -47.10 10.56 27.12
C ARG A 236 -46.48 11.78 26.36
N PRO A 237 -46.75 12.07 25.06
CA PRO A 237 -45.69 12.37 24.10
C PRO A 237 -45.83 13.75 23.41
N ARG A 238 -45.06 13.87 22.33
CA ARG A 238 -44.83 15.00 21.44
C ARG A 238 -46.06 15.54 20.67
N ARG A 239 -45.81 16.73 20.15
CA ARG A 239 -46.64 17.82 19.62
C ARG A 239 -46.78 17.74 18.09
N ALA A 240 -47.96 18.08 17.56
CA ALA A 240 -48.19 18.53 16.17
C ALA A 240 -49.46 19.40 16.16
N THR A 241 -49.32 20.72 16.02
CA THR A 241 -49.66 21.56 14.83
C THR A 241 -51.15 21.67 14.49
N GLY A 242 -51.66 22.92 14.47
CA GLY A 242 -52.79 23.32 13.63
C GLY A 242 -53.76 24.33 14.25
N GLY A 243 -53.77 25.56 13.71
CA GLY A 243 -55.00 26.30 13.38
C GLY A 243 -55.76 27.07 14.47
N HIS A 244 -55.59 28.39 14.49
CA HIS A 244 -56.55 29.43 14.94
C HIS A 244 -57.87 29.41 14.11
N PRO A 245 -58.90 30.26 14.39
CA PRO A 245 -59.37 30.86 15.66
C PRO A 245 -60.93 30.86 15.80
N ALA A 246 -61.46 31.29 16.96
CA ALA A 246 -62.42 32.40 17.10
C ALA A 246 -63.10 32.48 18.49
N ASP A 247 -63.34 33.74 18.87
CA ASP A 247 -64.41 34.29 19.72
C ASP A 247 -64.29 34.36 21.26
N ALA A 248 -63.75 35.51 21.71
CA ALA A 248 -64.39 36.53 22.56
C ALA A 248 -64.82 36.18 24.03
N PRO A 249 -65.12 37.19 24.89
CA PRO A 249 -64.19 37.52 25.99
C PRO A 249 -64.87 37.50 27.36
N ARG A 250 -64.06 37.55 28.44
CA ARG A 250 -64.44 38.20 29.72
C ARG A 250 -63.24 38.39 30.66
N SER A 251 -62.91 39.66 30.85
CA SER A 251 -62.40 40.35 32.04
C SER A 251 -62.13 39.52 33.30
N SER A 252 -60.92 39.65 33.87
CA SER A 252 -60.69 39.87 35.32
C SER A 252 -59.28 40.40 35.61
N ARG A 253 -59.26 41.63 36.16
CA ARG A 253 -58.33 42.32 37.09
C ARG A 253 -56.85 41.90 37.22
N PRO A 254 -55.92 42.89 37.28
CA PRO A 254 -54.52 42.65 37.59
C PRO A 254 -54.31 42.58 39.11
N THR A 255 -53.66 41.52 39.60
CA THR A 255 -53.01 41.50 40.90
C THR A 255 -51.55 41.88 40.70
N GLN A 256 -51.22 43.07 41.17
CA GLN A 256 -49.87 43.59 41.28
C GLN A 256 -49.20 42.90 42.47
N GLY A 257 -48.19 42.07 42.21
CA GLY A 257 -47.49 41.31 43.23
C GLY A 257 -46.12 40.89 42.74
N ASP A 258 -45.12 41.74 43.03
CA ASP A 258 -43.79 41.34 43.48
C ASP A 258 -42.95 40.38 42.60
N ASP A 259 -42.69 40.76 41.34
CA ASP A 259 -41.76 40.06 40.42
C ASP A 259 -40.28 40.51 40.60
N GLY A 260 -39.90 40.97 41.79
CA GLY A 260 -38.58 41.59 42.03
C GLY A 260 -37.44 40.62 42.35
N ASP A 261 -37.74 39.41 42.84
CA ASP A 261 -36.74 38.52 43.47
C ASP A 261 -36.32 37.34 42.55
N ASP A 262 -37.21 36.91 41.65
CA ASP A 262 -36.97 35.74 40.76
C ASP A 262 -35.92 36.02 39.67
N HIS A 263 -35.85 37.26 39.19
CA HIS A 263 -34.85 37.65 38.19
C HIS A 263 -33.43 37.75 38.77
N HIS A 264 -33.27 38.05 40.06
CA HIS A 264 -31.95 38.13 40.69
C HIS A 264 -31.29 36.75 40.82
N HIS A 265 -32.08 35.75 41.22
CA HIS A 265 -31.63 34.36 41.37
C HIS A 265 -31.20 33.72 40.04
N ASP A 266 -31.87 34.06 38.93
CA ASP A 266 -31.49 33.56 37.60
C ASP A 266 -30.16 34.17 37.11
N HIS A 267 -29.94 35.47 37.36
CA HIS A 267 -28.66 36.11 37.05
C HIS A 267 -27.49 35.53 37.84
N ASP A 268 -27.68 35.21 39.12
CA ASP A 268 -26.62 34.60 39.94
C ASP A 268 -26.32 33.15 39.53
N ARG A 269 -27.33 32.37 39.15
CA ARG A 269 -27.14 31.04 38.57
C ARG A 269 -26.31 31.10 37.28
N VAL A 270 -26.67 32.00 36.36
CA VAL A 270 -25.92 32.17 35.09
C VAL A 270 -24.47 32.59 35.36
N ARG A 271 -24.23 33.49 36.32
CA ARG A 271 -22.85 33.87 36.72
C ARG A 271 -22.08 32.69 37.31
N GLN A 272 -22.72 31.86 38.12
CA GLN A 272 -22.08 30.70 38.72
C GLN A 272 -21.75 29.64 37.66
N GLU A 273 -22.66 29.35 36.73
CA GLU A 273 -22.43 28.48 35.58
C GLU A 273 -21.26 29.00 34.72
N ALA A 274 -21.21 30.31 34.45
CA ALA A 274 -20.12 30.93 33.70
C ALA A 274 -18.76 30.79 34.41
N ARG A 275 -18.70 30.96 35.74
CA ARG A 275 -17.46 30.77 36.53
C ARG A 275 -16.98 29.32 36.50
N VAL A 276 -17.90 28.35 36.57
CA VAL A 276 -17.56 26.92 36.47
C VAL A 276 -17.01 26.61 35.08
N ALA A 277 -17.68 27.10 34.03
CA ALA A 277 -17.21 26.92 32.65
C ALA A 277 -15.83 27.56 32.42
N GLU A 278 -15.59 28.75 32.97
CA GLU A 278 -14.30 29.45 32.88
C GLU A 278 -13.19 28.69 33.63
N ALA A 279 -13.49 28.14 34.83
CA ALA A 279 -12.55 27.31 35.57
C ALA A 279 -12.20 26.03 34.79
N ALA A 280 -13.21 25.34 34.26
CA ALA A 280 -13.00 24.15 33.43
C ALA A 280 -12.18 24.45 32.18
N ALA A 281 -12.42 25.59 31.52
CA ALA A 281 -11.62 26.02 30.37
C ALA A 281 -10.16 26.32 30.74
N ARG A 282 -9.90 26.92 31.91
CA ARG A 282 -8.54 27.12 32.41
C ARG A 282 -7.83 25.81 32.73
N ASP A 283 -8.53 24.85 33.32
CA ASP A 283 -7.95 23.54 33.64
C ASP A 283 -7.64 22.76 32.37
N ALA A 284 -8.54 22.81 31.37
CA ALA A 284 -8.29 22.23 30.05
C ALA A 284 -7.10 22.90 29.33
N ALA A 285 -6.96 24.23 29.43
CA ALA A 285 -5.82 24.94 28.85
C ALA A 285 -4.50 24.51 29.50
N ARG A 286 -4.44 24.41 30.84
CA ARG A 286 -3.24 23.92 31.54
C ARG A 286 -2.90 22.48 31.16
N ALA A 287 -3.91 21.60 31.06
CA ALA A 287 -3.69 20.23 30.63
C ALA A 287 -3.11 20.16 29.20
N ALA A 288 -3.57 21.03 28.30
CA ALA A 288 -3.03 21.15 26.95
C ALA A 288 -1.59 21.68 26.93
N ASP A 289 -1.25 22.64 27.79
CA ASP A 289 0.12 23.14 27.95
C ASP A 289 1.05 22.02 28.47
N ASP A 290 0.60 21.26 29.48
CA ASP A 290 1.34 20.10 30.02
C ASP A 290 1.51 18.96 28.98
N ASP A 291 0.50 18.76 28.12
CA ASP A 291 0.59 17.83 26.99
C ASP A 291 1.62 18.30 25.96
N LEU A 292 1.66 19.61 25.68
CA LEU A 292 2.61 20.21 24.74
C LEU A 292 4.06 20.09 25.24
N GLU A 293 4.32 20.41 26.51
CA GLU A 293 5.66 20.25 27.13
C GLU A 293 6.13 18.79 27.05
N ARG A 294 5.23 17.83 27.33
CA ARG A 294 5.55 16.39 27.18
C ARG A 294 5.87 15.98 25.74
N LEU A 295 5.21 16.57 24.75
CA LEU A 295 5.48 16.31 23.35
C LEU A 295 6.80 16.93 22.89
N GLU A 296 7.14 18.13 23.39
CA GLU A 296 8.42 18.78 23.13
C GLU A 296 9.59 17.96 23.68
N ASP A 297 9.50 17.49 24.93
CA ASP A 297 10.50 16.60 25.54
C ASP A 297 10.67 15.29 24.74
N ALA A 298 9.55 14.69 24.31
CA ALA A 298 9.57 13.47 23.51
C ALA A 298 10.22 13.70 22.13
N LEU A 299 9.98 14.87 21.52
CA LEU A 299 10.62 15.26 20.26
C LEU A 299 12.14 15.42 20.45
N ASP A 300 12.57 16.09 21.51
CA ASP A 300 14.00 16.27 21.84
C ASP A 300 14.71 14.93 22.11
N ASP A 301 14.03 13.98 22.76
CA ASP A 301 14.53 12.62 22.95
C ASP A 301 14.66 11.87 21.63
N ALA A 302 13.65 11.97 20.76
CA ALA A 302 13.69 11.35 19.42
C ALA A 302 14.84 11.94 18.59
N ASP A 303 15.05 13.25 18.67
CA ASP A 303 16.10 13.96 17.95
C ASP A 303 17.50 13.58 18.43
N ARG A 304 17.67 13.36 19.74
CA ARG A 304 18.91 12.80 20.31
C ARG A 304 19.18 11.39 19.80
N ARG A 305 18.18 10.50 19.82
CA ARG A 305 18.30 9.14 19.28
C ARG A 305 18.66 9.14 17.80
N ARG A 306 18.07 10.05 17.01
CA ARG A 306 18.39 10.21 15.59
C ARG A 306 19.86 10.59 15.39
N ARG A 307 20.37 11.58 16.12
CA ARG A 307 21.79 11.99 16.04
C ARG A 307 22.74 10.86 16.44
N ASP A 308 22.40 10.08 17.46
CA ASP A 308 23.20 8.91 17.87
C ASP A 308 23.24 7.84 16.77
N LEU A 309 22.11 7.58 16.11
CA LEU A 309 22.04 6.64 14.98
C LEU A 309 22.81 7.16 13.76
N GLU A 310 22.73 8.45 13.46
CA GLU A 310 23.52 9.09 12.39
C GLU A 310 25.03 8.96 12.66
N GLY A 311 25.46 9.13 13.92
CA GLY A 311 26.84 8.91 14.34
C GLY A 311 27.28 7.45 14.13
N ARG A 312 26.49 6.48 14.59
CA ARG A 312 26.79 5.05 14.38
C ARG A 312 26.85 4.66 12.90
N ARG A 313 25.96 5.23 12.07
CA ARG A 313 26.00 5.01 10.63
C ARG A 313 27.31 5.53 10.04
N HIS A 314 27.74 6.72 10.45
CA HIS A 314 29.01 7.29 9.99
C HIS A 314 30.21 6.42 10.38
N ASP A 315 30.25 5.94 11.63
CA ASP A 315 31.31 5.03 12.10
C ASP A 315 31.35 3.74 11.25
N LEU A 316 30.19 3.15 10.96
CA LEU A 316 30.07 1.96 10.11
C LEU A 316 30.51 2.22 8.66
N GLU A 317 30.23 3.41 8.12
CA GLU A 317 30.69 3.81 6.79
C GLU A 317 32.23 3.92 6.74
N GLU A 318 32.86 4.47 7.78
CA GLU A 318 34.31 4.52 7.89
C GLU A 318 34.93 3.11 8.02
N GLU A 319 34.33 2.23 8.83
CA GLU A 319 34.74 0.84 8.95
C GLU A 319 34.62 0.10 7.60
N LEU A 320 33.51 0.27 6.89
CA LEU A 320 33.31 -0.31 5.57
C LEU A 320 34.34 0.21 4.55
N ALA A 321 34.65 1.51 4.58
CA ALA A 321 35.69 2.09 3.74
C ALA A 321 37.09 1.53 4.07
N ALA A 322 37.36 1.22 5.34
CA ALA A 322 38.59 0.55 5.74
C ALA A 322 38.67 -0.88 5.21
N VAL A 323 37.62 -1.68 5.39
CA VAL A 323 37.54 -3.05 4.87
C VAL A 323 37.69 -3.09 3.34
N ARG A 324 37.11 -2.13 2.62
CA ARG A 324 37.28 -2.02 1.15
C ARG A 324 38.73 -1.77 0.75
N ARG A 325 39.43 -0.88 1.46
CA ARG A 325 40.87 -0.63 1.23
C ARG A 325 41.71 -1.88 1.47
N ASP A 326 41.43 -2.60 2.55
CA ASP A 326 42.13 -3.85 2.88
C ASP A 326 41.89 -4.93 1.81
N LEU A 327 40.67 -5.00 1.26
CA LEU A 327 40.34 -5.89 0.15
C LEU A 327 41.12 -5.54 -1.12
N ASP A 328 41.15 -4.26 -1.51
CA ASP A 328 41.91 -3.80 -2.68
C ASP A 328 43.41 -4.13 -2.56
N ASP A 329 43.97 -3.97 -1.36
CA ASP A 329 45.38 -4.30 -1.10
C ASP A 329 45.63 -5.81 -1.15
N ALA A 330 44.71 -6.63 -0.64
CA ALA A 330 44.79 -8.09 -0.74
C ALA A 330 44.68 -8.57 -2.21
N GLU A 331 43.84 -7.94 -3.02
CA GLU A 331 43.71 -8.23 -4.45
C GLU A 331 45.00 -7.87 -5.21
N ARG A 332 45.60 -6.70 -4.92
CA ARG A 332 46.90 -6.32 -5.50
C ARG A 332 48.00 -7.29 -5.13
N GLU A 333 48.05 -7.74 -3.88
CA GLU A 333 49.04 -8.72 -3.44
C GLU A 333 48.83 -10.08 -4.11
N THR A 334 47.57 -10.51 -4.25
CA THR A 334 47.24 -11.74 -4.99
C THR A 334 47.72 -11.66 -6.43
N GLN A 335 47.48 -10.54 -7.13
CA GLN A 335 47.95 -10.35 -8.50
C GLN A 335 49.48 -10.40 -8.59
N ARG A 336 50.20 -9.75 -7.67
CA ARG A 336 51.67 -9.81 -7.63
C ARG A 336 52.18 -11.24 -7.47
N LEU A 337 51.56 -12.02 -6.59
CA LEU A 337 51.93 -13.42 -6.37
C LEU A 337 51.65 -14.30 -7.59
N GLU A 338 50.59 -14.02 -8.35
CA GLU A 338 50.31 -14.68 -9.62
C GLU A 338 51.36 -14.34 -10.68
N ASP A 339 51.73 -13.06 -10.82
CA ASP A 339 52.78 -12.63 -11.74
C ASP A 339 54.14 -13.27 -11.39
N ASP A 340 54.47 -13.34 -10.09
CA ASP A 340 55.68 -13.98 -9.59
C ASP A 340 55.70 -15.49 -9.85
N ARG A 341 54.55 -16.16 -9.66
CA ARG A 341 54.36 -17.59 -9.99
C ARG A 341 54.60 -17.82 -11.47
N ASP A 342 53.99 -17.04 -12.34
CA ASP A 342 54.08 -17.21 -13.79
C ASP A 342 55.52 -16.98 -14.28
N ALA A 343 56.20 -15.95 -13.75
CA ALA A 343 57.62 -15.73 -14.01
C ALA A 343 58.51 -16.88 -13.48
N ALA A 344 58.15 -17.51 -12.35
CA ALA A 344 58.87 -18.68 -11.84
C ALA A 344 58.68 -19.91 -12.72
N GLU A 345 57.47 -20.11 -13.25
CA GLU A 345 57.15 -21.19 -14.19
C GLU A 345 57.94 -21.05 -15.50
N GLU A 346 58.00 -19.83 -16.07
CA GLU A 346 58.79 -19.55 -17.27
C GLU A 346 60.28 -19.90 -17.06
N ARG A 347 60.88 -19.41 -15.96
CA ARG A 347 62.28 -19.74 -15.62
C ARG A 347 62.49 -21.25 -15.45
N ALA A 348 61.53 -21.96 -14.87
CA ALA A 348 61.61 -23.41 -14.71
C ALA A 348 61.58 -24.13 -16.07
N ASP A 349 60.77 -23.67 -17.02
CA ASP A 349 60.67 -24.23 -18.37
C ASP A 349 61.91 -23.95 -19.22
N GLU A 350 62.49 -22.77 -19.10
CA GLU A 350 63.79 -22.45 -19.69
C GLU A 350 64.88 -23.40 -19.17
N ALA A 351 64.95 -23.59 -17.84
CA ALA A 351 65.92 -24.49 -17.22
C ALA A 351 65.72 -25.95 -17.65
N ARG A 352 64.47 -26.43 -17.72
CA ARG A 352 64.14 -27.78 -18.24
C ARG A 352 64.60 -27.94 -19.69
N THR A 353 64.42 -26.90 -20.51
CA THR A 353 64.83 -26.91 -21.92
C THR A 353 66.34 -26.90 -22.08
N ALA A 354 67.06 -26.10 -21.30
CA ALA A 354 68.52 -26.10 -21.26
C ALA A 354 69.07 -27.47 -20.82
N LEU A 355 68.47 -28.08 -19.80
CA LEU A 355 68.86 -29.42 -19.33
C LEU A 355 68.64 -30.50 -20.41
N ARG A 356 67.54 -30.44 -21.15
CA ARG A 356 67.28 -31.34 -22.29
C ARG A 356 68.36 -31.21 -23.37
N ARG A 357 68.71 -29.97 -23.76
CA ARG A 357 69.79 -29.70 -24.74
C ARG A 357 71.14 -30.24 -24.27
N ALA A 358 71.52 -29.98 -23.02
CA ALA A 358 72.78 -30.47 -22.46
C ALA A 358 72.86 -32.00 -22.43
N ARG A 359 71.74 -32.69 -22.12
CA ARG A 359 71.65 -34.15 -22.16
C ARG A 359 71.77 -34.71 -23.56
N ALA A 360 71.16 -34.06 -24.56
CA ALA A 360 71.27 -34.46 -25.96
C ALA A 360 72.72 -34.36 -26.46
N HIS A 361 73.37 -33.22 -26.23
CA HIS A 361 74.77 -33.02 -26.62
C HIS A 361 75.72 -34.05 -26.00
N ARG A 362 75.52 -34.39 -24.71
CA ARG A 362 76.33 -35.43 -24.04
C ARG A 362 76.21 -36.80 -24.71
N ARG A 363 75.04 -37.15 -25.26
CA ARG A 363 74.81 -38.43 -25.96
C ARG A 363 75.43 -38.47 -27.36
N GLU A 364 75.69 -37.32 -27.97
CA GLU A 364 76.31 -37.24 -29.29
C GLU A 364 77.84 -37.30 -29.22
N VAL A 365 78.42 -36.84 -28.11
CA VAL A 365 79.88 -36.70 -27.93
C VAL A 365 80.51 -37.89 -27.19
N GLY A 366 79.73 -38.68 -26.47
CA GLY A 366 80.18 -39.91 -25.79
C GLY A 366 79.67 -41.14 -26.53
#